data_AF-A0A8J5BFG0-F1
#
_entry.id   AF-A0A8J5BFG0-F1
#
_cell.length_a   1.000
_cell.length_b   1.000
_cell.length_c   1.000
_cell.angle_alpha   90.00
_cell.angle_beta   90.00
_cell.angle_gamma   90.00
#
_symmetry.space_group_name_H-M   'P 1'
#
loop_
_entity.id
_entity.type
_entity.pdbx_description
1 polymer ?
#
loop_
_entity_poly.entity_id
_entity_poly.type
_entity_poly.pdbx_seq_one_letter_code
_entity_poly.pdbx_strand_id
1 'polypeptide(L)'
;MISKEPFSTELYTLVRKNMKGMYEGSGMGWVRADKIEEMEDDELSYFVAREGDQLLGFVSFMHTEEEEKEVVYLYELQVGKGFQGEGLGKELMNIVIAEAQKSGKPIMLTVFLMNVKAVEFYTKIGFSRAEKGPEVGRGVRGWMQMVLSP
;
A
#
# COMPACT_ATOMS: atom_id res chain seq x y z
N MET A 1 10.75 -16.12 -3.48
CA MET A 1 9.49 -16.57 -4.12
C MET A 1 8.37 -15.66 -3.64
N ILE A 2 7.42 -15.31 -4.52
CA ILE A 2 6.20 -14.56 -4.13
C ILE A 2 5.00 -15.52 -4.17
N SER A 3 4.20 -15.54 -3.10
CA SER A 3 3.03 -16.41 -2.95
C SER A 3 1.86 -15.68 -2.31
N LYS A 4 0.64 -16.11 -2.61
CA LYS A 4 -0.56 -15.67 -1.88
C LYS A 4 -0.55 -16.32 -0.49
N GLU A 5 -0.65 -15.50 0.55
CA GLU A 5 -0.63 -15.93 1.97
C GLU A 5 -1.79 -15.26 2.72
N PRO A 6 -2.24 -15.80 3.87
CA PRO A 6 -3.13 -15.07 4.77
C PRO A 6 -2.39 -13.94 5.49
N PHE A 7 -3.14 -13.04 6.13
CA PHE A 7 -2.57 -12.11 7.09
C PHE A 7 -1.76 -12.85 8.17
N SER A 8 -0.68 -12.22 8.63
CA SER A 8 0.07 -12.67 9.81
C SER A 8 0.64 -11.49 10.59
N THR A 9 0.94 -11.74 11.87
CA THR A 9 1.58 -10.75 12.76
C THR A 9 2.96 -10.31 12.28
N GLU A 10 3.63 -11.11 11.43
CA GLU A 10 4.89 -10.76 10.79
C GLU A 10 4.70 -9.61 9.78
N LEU A 11 3.63 -9.66 8.98
CA LEU A 11 3.28 -8.59 8.02
C LEU A 11 2.98 -7.29 8.77
N TYR A 12 2.17 -7.34 9.83
CA TYR A 12 1.92 -6.19 10.71
C TYR A 12 3.22 -5.63 11.28
N THR A 13 4.13 -6.49 11.72
CA THR A 13 5.43 -6.05 12.28
C THR A 13 6.25 -5.27 11.26
N LEU A 14 6.19 -5.66 9.98
CA LEU A 14 6.85 -4.93 8.90
C LEU A 14 6.17 -3.57 8.64
N VAL A 15 4.84 -3.51 8.54
CA VAL A 15 4.10 -2.24 8.40
C VAL A 15 4.46 -1.30 9.56
N ARG A 16 4.39 -1.79 10.81
CA ARG A 16 4.73 -0.99 11.99
C ARG A 16 6.16 -0.45 11.93
N LYS A 17 7.14 -1.28 11.53
CA LYS A 17 8.55 -0.85 11.40
C LYS A 17 8.73 0.24 10.35
N ASN A 18 7.99 0.18 9.25
CA ASN A 18 8.12 1.10 8.14
C ASN A 18 7.29 2.39 8.32
N MET A 19 6.08 2.28 8.88
CA MET A 19 5.05 3.32 8.79
C MET A 19 4.74 4.02 10.11
N LYS A 20 4.97 3.41 11.27
CA LYS A 20 4.58 3.98 12.57
C LYS A 20 5.05 5.42 12.77
N GLY A 21 6.30 5.72 12.41
CA GLY A 21 6.85 7.07 12.52
C GLY A 21 6.17 8.10 11.60
N MET A 22 5.70 7.69 10.41
CA MET A 22 4.97 8.57 9.51
C MET A 22 3.56 8.84 10.02
N TYR A 23 2.87 7.82 10.53
CA TYR A 23 1.56 7.95 11.18
C TYR A 23 1.63 8.90 12.38
N GLU A 24 2.59 8.70 13.29
CA GLU A 24 2.80 9.58 14.44
C GLU A 24 3.20 11.00 14.00
N GLY A 25 4.07 11.12 13.00
CA GLY A 25 4.49 12.42 12.44
C GLY A 25 3.43 13.16 11.62
N SER A 26 2.37 12.48 11.17
CA SER A 26 1.25 13.07 10.44
C SER A 26 0.23 13.75 11.36
N GLY A 27 0.13 13.28 12.62
CA GLY A 27 -0.90 13.69 13.57
C GLY A 27 -2.09 12.73 13.69
N MET A 28 -2.18 11.70 12.82
CA MET A 28 -3.19 10.63 12.95
C MET A 28 -2.95 9.74 14.17
N GLY A 29 -1.69 9.61 14.61
CA GLY A 29 -1.31 8.64 15.64
C GLY A 29 -1.24 7.21 15.09
N TRP A 30 -0.88 6.26 15.95
CA TRP A 30 -0.78 4.84 15.61
C TRP A 30 -1.45 4.01 16.69
N VAL A 31 -2.58 3.39 16.38
CA VAL A 31 -3.28 2.46 17.27
C VAL A 31 -3.07 1.04 16.75
N ARG A 32 -2.48 0.19 17.58
CA ARG A 32 -2.15 -1.20 17.19
C ARG A 32 -3.40 -2.01 16.87
N ALA A 33 -4.45 -1.89 17.68
CA ALA A 33 -5.66 -2.67 17.52
C ALA A 33 -6.33 -2.35 16.18
N ASP A 34 -6.60 -1.05 15.94
CA ASP A 34 -7.21 -0.56 14.71
C ASP A 34 -6.43 -0.99 13.46
N LYS A 35 -5.09 -0.92 13.50
CA LYS A 35 -4.29 -1.34 12.33
C LYS A 35 -4.27 -2.85 12.12
N ILE A 36 -4.37 -3.65 13.19
CA ILE A 36 -4.49 -5.11 13.04
C ILE A 36 -5.86 -5.44 12.49
N GLU A 37 -6.92 -4.83 13.02
CA GLU A 37 -8.29 -5.00 12.55
C GLU A 37 -8.42 -4.66 11.06
N GLU A 38 -7.86 -3.53 10.62
CA GLU A 38 -7.78 -3.16 9.19
C GLU A 38 -7.05 -4.24 8.36
N MET A 39 -5.97 -4.80 8.87
CA MET A 39 -5.18 -5.81 8.16
C MET A 39 -5.80 -7.22 8.22
N GLU A 40 -6.73 -7.48 9.13
CA GLU A 40 -7.43 -8.76 9.27
C GLU A 40 -8.71 -8.84 8.42
N ASP A 41 -9.01 -7.79 7.64
CA ASP A 41 -10.16 -7.79 6.72
C ASP A 41 -10.08 -8.97 5.73
N ASP A 42 -11.13 -9.78 5.70
CA ASP A 42 -11.22 -11.00 4.90
C ASP A 42 -11.23 -10.73 3.38
N GLU A 43 -11.54 -9.50 2.95
CA GLU A 43 -11.49 -9.09 1.55
C GLU A 43 -10.06 -8.78 1.07
N LEU A 44 -9.12 -8.57 1.99
CA LEU A 44 -7.73 -8.30 1.64
C LEU A 44 -7.02 -9.52 1.08
N SER A 45 -6.50 -9.38 -0.13
CA SER A 45 -5.57 -10.34 -0.73
C SER A 45 -4.13 -9.92 -0.46
N TYR A 46 -3.36 -10.82 0.16
CA TYR A 46 -1.93 -10.63 0.42
C TYR A 46 -1.06 -11.46 -0.52
N PHE A 47 -0.05 -10.82 -1.11
CA PHE A 47 1.04 -11.50 -1.82
C PHE A 47 2.36 -11.18 -1.14
N VAL A 48 3.05 -12.22 -0.70
CA VAL A 48 4.19 -12.14 0.21
C VAL A 48 5.43 -12.66 -0.49
N ALA A 49 6.52 -11.89 -0.43
CA ALA A 49 7.82 -12.23 -0.95
C ALA A 49 8.71 -12.78 0.16
N ARG A 50 9.22 -14.00 -0.02
CA ARG A 50 10.11 -14.68 0.93
C ARG A 50 11.38 -15.23 0.30
N GLU A 51 12.45 -15.27 1.08
CA GLU A 51 13.65 -16.09 0.83
C GLU A 51 13.76 -17.12 1.97
N GLY A 52 13.43 -18.39 1.68
CA GLY A 52 13.17 -19.37 2.73
C GLY A 52 12.02 -18.89 3.64
N ASP A 53 12.27 -18.85 4.95
CA ASP A 53 11.31 -18.33 5.93
C ASP A 53 11.37 -16.80 6.09
N GLN A 54 12.38 -16.14 5.50
CA GLN A 54 12.60 -14.71 5.70
C GLN A 54 11.61 -13.87 4.89
N LEU A 55 10.80 -13.07 5.57
CA LEU A 55 9.96 -12.05 4.93
C LEU A 55 10.81 -10.92 4.33
N LEU A 56 10.69 -10.74 3.02
CA LEU A 56 11.36 -9.66 2.28
C LEU A 56 10.44 -8.46 2.07
N GLY A 57 9.15 -8.72 1.83
CA GLY A 57 8.14 -7.71 1.58
C GLY A 57 6.80 -8.33 1.23
N PHE A 58 5.76 -7.50 1.10
CA PHE A 58 4.45 -7.94 0.67
C PHE A 58 3.65 -6.80 0.06
N VAL A 59 2.56 -7.15 -0.61
CA VAL A 59 1.52 -6.24 -1.07
C VAL A 59 0.15 -6.74 -0.62
N SER A 60 -0.74 -5.83 -0.23
CA SER A 60 -2.14 -6.13 0.05
C SER A 60 -3.08 -5.20 -0.70
N PHE A 61 -4.13 -5.77 -1.26
CA PHE A 61 -5.15 -5.05 -2.01
C PHE A 61 -6.48 -5.78 -1.97
N MET A 62 -7.56 -5.07 -2.30
CA MET A 62 -8.88 -5.66 -2.51
C MET A 62 -9.62 -4.96 -3.65
N HIS A 63 -10.65 -5.61 -4.18
CA HIS A 63 -11.60 -4.96 -5.07
C HIS A 63 -12.66 -4.26 -4.23
N THR A 64 -12.84 -2.96 -4.42
CA THR A 64 -13.79 -2.17 -3.63
C THR A 64 -14.39 -1.04 -4.47
N GLU A 65 -15.24 -0.23 -3.85
CA GLU A 65 -15.84 0.97 -4.44
C GLU A 65 -15.31 2.21 -3.74
N GLU A 66 -14.74 3.14 -4.49
CA GLU A 66 -14.28 4.45 -4.00
C GLU A 66 -15.00 5.55 -4.80
N GLU A 67 -15.74 6.43 -4.13
CA GLU A 67 -16.58 7.46 -4.76
C GLU A 67 -17.45 6.93 -5.92
N GLU A 68 -18.20 5.84 -5.69
CA GLU A 68 -19.09 5.20 -6.67
C GLU A 68 -18.36 4.60 -7.89
N LYS A 69 -17.05 4.37 -7.79
CA LYS A 69 -16.24 3.72 -8.83
C LYS A 69 -15.61 2.45 -8.31
N GLU A 70 -15.78 1.36 -9.05
CA GLU A 70 -15.07 0.12 -8.76
C GLU A 70 -13.57 0.26 -9.02
N VAL A 71 -12.75 -0.08 -8.03
CA VAL A 71 -11.29 0.03 -8.08
C VAL A 71 -10.61 -1.20 -7.50
N VAL A 72 -9.34 -1.39 -7.83
CA VAL A 72 -8.41 -2.21 -7.03
C VAL A 72 -7.72 -1.26 -6.06
N TYR A 73 -8.07 -1.33 -4.78
CA TYR A 73 -7.46 -0.45 -3.77
C TYR A 73 -6.22 -1.12 -3.19
N LEU A 74 -5.06 -0.48 -3.34
CA LEU A 74 -3.80 -0.90 -2.74
C LEU A 74 -3.72 -0.36 -1.31
N TYR A 75 -3.76 -1.27 -0.34
CA TYR A 75 -3.69 -0.95 1.09
C TYR A 75 -2.25 -0.83 1.56
N GLU A 76 -1.45 -1.87 1.33
CA GLU A 76 -0.06 -1.90 1.76
C GLU A 76 0.85 -2.33 0.63
N LEU A 77 1.98 -1.64 0.49
CA LEU A 77 3.15 -2.11 -0.24
C LEU A 77 4.37 -1.93 0.65
N GLN A 78 4.86 -3.03 1.20
CA GLN A 78 5.92 -3.01 2.21
C GLN A 78 7.11 -3.82 1.75
N VAL A 79 8.29 -3.25 1.86
CA VAL A 79 9.57 -3.94 1.61
C VAL A 79 10.50 -3.70 2.79
N GLY A 80 11.14 -4.76 3.27
CA GLY A 80 12.15 -4.69 4.32
C GLY A 80 13.29 -3.78 3.90
N LYS A 81 13.80 -2.93 4.81
CA LYS A 81 14.80 -1.89 4.48
C LYS A 81 16.04 -2.41 3.74
N GLY A 82 16.48 -3.64 4.05
CA GLY A 82 17.64 -4.27 3.40
C GLY A 82 17.38 -4.82 1.99
N PHE A 83 16.13 -4.77 1.51
CA PHE A 83 15.70 -5.30 0.21
C PHE A 83 15.07 -4.20 -0.67
N GLN A 84 15.18 -2.93 -0.25
CA GLN A 84 14.66 -1.78 -1.00
C GLN A 84 15.66 -1.32 -2.07
N GLY A 85 15.14 -0.81 -3.18
CA GLY A 85 15.97 -0.29 -4.28
C GLY A 85 16.47 -1.36 -5.26
N GLU A 86 16.13 -2.63 -5.03
CA GLU A 86 16.58 -3.77 -5.86
C GLU A 86 15.49 -4.33 -6.79
N GLY A 87 14.33 -3.66 -6.88
CA GLY A 87 13.25 -4.03 -7.79
C GLY A 87 12.09 -4.81 -7.16
N LEU A 88 12.23 -5.34 -5.94
CA LEU A 88 11.18 -6.12 -5.26
C LEU A 88 9.83 -5.38 -5.15
N GLY A 89 9.85 -4.07 -4.82
CA GLY A 89 8.63 -3.27 -4.78
C GLY A 89 7.89 -3.21 -6.13
N LYS A 90 8.64 -3.20 -7.24
CA LYS A 90 8.08 -3.24 -8.59
C LYS A 90 7.49 -4.61 -8.92
N GLU A 91 8.16 -5.69 -8.52
CA GLU A 91 7.65 -7.06 -8.71
C GLU A 91 6.33 -7.27 -7.96
N LEU A 92 6.26 -6.83 -6.70
CA LEU A 92 5.03 -6.87 -5.91
C LEU A 92 3.92 -6.00 -6.54
N MET A 93 4.26 -4.79 -7.00
CA MET A 93 3.30 -3.90 -7.65
C MET A 93 2.75 -4.48 -8.96
N ASN A 94 3.56 -5.21 -9.74
CA ASN A 94 3.11 -5.85 -10.98
C ASN A 94 1.98 -6.85 -10.76
N ILE A 95 1.87 -7.45 -9.57
CA ILE A 95 0.76 -8.36 -9.23
C ILE A 95 -0.55 -7.58 -9.18
N VAL A 96 -0.55 -6.43 -8.52
CA VAL A 96 -1.74 -5.56 -8.43
C VAL A 96 -2.10 -4.99 -9.80
N ILE A 97 -1.10 -4.61 -10.60
CA ILE A 97 -1.31 -4.15 -11.99
C ILE A 97 -1.95 -5.25 -12.83
N ALA A 98 -1.47 -6.50 -12.72
CA ALA A 98 -2.05 -7.62 -13.45
C ALA A 98 -3.51 -7.88 -13.04
N GLU A 99 -3.85 -7.79 -11.75
CA GLU A 99 -5.24 -7.95 -11.30
C GLU A 99 -6.15 -6.79 -11.75
N ALA A 100 -5.63 -5.57 -11.73
CA ALA A 100 -6.33 -4.39 -12.24
C ALA A 100 -6.61 -4.51 -13.74
N GLN A 101 -5.61 -4.93 -14.54
CA GLN A 101 -5.77 -5.18 -15.97
C GLN A 101 -6.80 -6.28 -16.26
N LYS A 102 -6.77 -7.37 -15.48
CA LYS A 102 -7.71 -8.49 -15.62
C LYS A 102 -9.15 -8.09 -15.30
N SER A 103 -9.35 -7.20 -14.32
CA SER A 103 -10.67 -6.71 -13.93
C SER A 103 -11.15 -5.50 -14.74
N GLY A 104 -10.27 -4.83 -15.48
CA GLY A 104 -10.55 -3.58 -16.18
C GLY A 104 -10.76 -2.38 -15.25
N LYS A 105 -10.33 -2.49 -13.98
CA LYS A 105 -10.52 -1.48 -12.93
C LYS A 105 -9.23 -0.68 -12.73
N PRO A 106 -9.30 0.64 -12.43
CA PRO A 106 -8.12 1.42 -12.06
C PRO A 106 -7.59 0.97 -10.68
N ILE A 107 -6.32 1.30 -10.41
CA ILE A 107 -5.73 1.11 -9.08
C ILE A 107 -5.78 2.43 -8.33
N MET A 108 -6.23 2.41 -7.09
CA MET A 108 -6.15 3.55 -6.17
C MET A 108 -5.33 3.21 -4.93
N LEU A 109 -4.66 4.22 -4.37
CA LEU A 109 -3.89 4.10 -3.14
C LEU A 109 -3.87 5.43 -2.40
N THR A 110 -3.59 5.37 -1.10
CA THR A 110 -3.29 6.54 -0.28
C THR A 110 -1.81 6.54 0.11
N VAL A 111 -1.15 7.70 -0.01
CA VAL A 111 0.25 7.87 0.36
C VAL A 111 0.45 9.13 1.18
N PHE A 112 1.23 9.04 2.25
CA PHE A 112 1.68 10.22 3.00
C PHE A 112 2.55 11.12 2.12
N LEU A 113 2.29 12.42 2.13
CA LEU A 113 3.08 13.41 1.38
C LEU A 113 4.54 13.44 1.84
N MET A 114 4.80 13.14 3.12
CA MET A 114 6.16 13.03 3.66
C MET A 114 6.90 11.77 3.20
N ASN A 115 6.21 10.78 2.64
CA ASN A 115 6.82 9.57 2.10
C ASN A 115 7.30 9.82 0.65
N VAL A 116 8.25 10.74 0.50
CA VAL A 116 8.76 11.19 -0.81
C VAL A 116 9.22 10.02 -1.68
N LYS A 117 9.87 9.01 -1.08
CA LYS A 117 10.31 7.80 -1.80
C LYS A 117 9.14 7.02 -2.40
N ALA A 118 8.05 6.83 -1.65
CA ALA A 118 6.88 6.13 -2.17
C ALA A 118 6.17 6.97 -3.25
N VAL A 119 6.05 8.29 -3.05
CA VAL A 119 5.47 9.19 -4.06
C VAL A 119 6.23 9.11 -5.38
N GLU A 120 7.57 9.19 -5.34
CA GLU A 120 8.42 9.05 -6.52
C GLU A 120 8.29 7.67 -7.16
N PHE A 121 8.23 6.61 -6.36
CA PHE A 121 8.04 5.24 -6.82
C PHE A 121 6.73 5.08 -7.60
N TYR A 122 5.60 5.51 -7.03
CA TYR A 122 4.30 5.43 -7.69
C TYR A 122 4.25 6.29 -8.95
N THR A 123 4.81 7.50 -8.91
CA THR A 123 4.89 8.38 -10.09
C THR A 123 5.67 7.73 -11.22
N LYS A 124 6.78 7.04 -10.93
CA LYS A 124 7.59 6.31 -11.93
C LYS A 124 6.85 5.11 -12.55
N ILE A 125 5.89 4.53 -11.84
CA ILE A 125 5.02 3.46 -12.35
C ILE A 125 3.91 4.01 -13.24
N GLY A 126 3.61 5.31 -13.15
CA GLY A 126 2.57 5.98 -13.94
C GLY A 126 1.36 6.43 -13.13
N PHE A 127 1.39 6.28 -11.79
CA PHE A 127 0.34 6.85 -10.95
C PHE A 127 0.35 8.37 -11.04
N SER A 128 -0.85 8.94 -11.05
CA SER A 128 -1.10 10.37 -10.98
C SER A 128 -1.87 10.70 -9.71
N ARG A 129 -1.83 11.95 -9.26
CA ARG A 129 -2.65 12.40 -8.13
C ARG A 129 -4.13 12.34 -8.53
N ALA A 130 -4.97 11.75 -7.69
CA ALA A 130 -6.42 11.75 -7.91
C ALA A 130 -6.99 13.18 -7.85
N GLU A 131 -7.90 13.52 -8.76
CA GLU A 131 -8.53 14.85 -8.83
C GLU A 131 -9.40 15.16 -7.60
N LYS A 132 -9.97 14.12 -7.00
CA LYS A 132 -10.70 14.16 -5.73
C LYS A 132 -9.95 13.33 -4.70
N GLY A 133 -9.84 13.90 -3.51
CA GLY A 133 -9.10 13.41 -2.35
C GLY A 133 -9.10 14.54 -1.33
N PRO A 134 -8.84 14.28 -0.04
CA PRO A 134 -8.90 15.33 0.98
C PRO A 134 -8.05 16.52 0.53
N GLU A 135 -8.67 17.70 0.50
CA GLU A 135 -7.93 18.94 0.41
C GLU A 135 -6.93 18.97 1.56
N VAL A 136 -5.69 19.40 1.30
CA VAL A 136 -4.64 19.51 2.30
C VAL A 136 -5.10 20.52 3.36
N GLY A 137 -5.83 20.02 4.37
CA GLY A 137 -6.32 20.79 5.49
C GLY A 137 -5.13 21.27 6.32
N ARG A 138 -5.10 22.56 6.63
CA ARG A 138 -4.09 23.16 7.50
C ARG A 138 -4.11 22.47 8.86
N GLY A 139 -3.13 21.61 9.14
CA GLY A 139 -2.91 21.03 10.47
C GLY A 139 -2.35 19.62 10.49
N VAL A 140 -2.52 18.83 9.42
CA VAL A 140 -1.95 17.47 9.26
C VAL A 140 -0.83 17.56 8.22
N ARG A 141 0.34 16.96 8.49
CA ARG A 141 1.36 16.77 7.43
C ARG A 141 0.84 15.68 6.49
N GLY A 142 0.03 16.10 5.53
CA GLY A 142 -1.06 15.31 4.91
C GLY A 142 -0.70 14.06 4.12
N TRP A 143 -1.75 13.44 3.58
CA TRP A 143 -1.73 12.34 2.63
C TRP A 143 -2.42 12.76 1.33
N MET A 144 -2.25 11.97 0.27
CA MET A 144 -2.99 12.14 -0.97
C MET A 144 -3.37 10.78 -1.54
N GLN A 145 -4.45 10.76 -2.30
CA GLN A 145 -4.77 9.63 -3.17
C GLN A 145 -4.03 9.73 -4.49
N MET A 146 -3.59 8.59 -4.98
CA MET A 146 -3.05 8.42 -6.32
C MET A 146 -3.85 7.35 -7.07
N VAL A 147 -3.95 7.53 -8.39
CA VAL A 147 -4.67 6.62 -9.28
C VAL A 147 -3.79 6.22 -10.47
N LEU A 148 -3.87 4.95 -10.84
CA LEU A 148 -3.35 4.41 -12.09
C LEU A 148 -4.55 3.89 -12.90
N SER A 149 -4.86 4.57 -14.00
CA SER A 149 -5.90 4.13 -14.93
C SER A 149 -5.41 2.95 -15.78
N PRO A 150 -6.31 2.05 -16.21
CA PRO A 150 -5.98 0.94 -17.12
C PRO A 150 -5.34 1.37 -18.44
#